data_AF-A0A537WFT6-F1
#
_entry.id   AF-A0A537WFT6-F1
#
_cell.length_a   1.000
_cell.length_b   1.000
_cell.length_c   1.000
_cell.angle_alpha   90.00
_cell.angle_beta   90.00
_cell.angle_gamma   90.00
#
_symmetry.space_group_name_H-M   'P 1'
#
loop_
_entity.id
_entity.type
_entity.pdbx_description
1 polymer ?
#
loop_
_entity_poly.entity_id
_entity_poly.type
_entity_poly.pdbx_seq_one_letter_code
_entity_poly.pdbx_strand_id
1 'polypeptide(L)'
;MGDPRLPSSTEDDPDASQTRTAAPPDDAAEPDSPEAVDELFATRQRTRRSRTVLLPALAVLTALALGGLLIIFTNHDALQAWAGFFRDPVRALSTSWTAVWAAYYALFSGALGSPSEIAHAIGSGDLDQFRSSLAPISETVVTATPLILVGLSVAIGFRAGLFNIGGEGQMNIGALVASAAGFSFPGLPGPVHLVLVLMAGFAGGALWGAIPGFLKAKTGAHEVITTIMLNFVAVSLVLYVLSTHFYGQQAEPVAKPVKVSYPHLFGSSLRIHFGIFVALAVAAAVAWLLNRTTVGFRFRAVGANPDAARAAGMSPSRTTILVMTLAGGIAGLAGSNQLLSVT
;
A
#
# COMPACT_ATOMS: atom_id res chain seq x y z
N MET A 1 -39.07 -48.45 49.57
CA MET A 1 -38.88 -48.27 48.11
C MET A 1 -37.62 -47.44 47.97
N GLY A 2 -36.50 -48.11 47.71
CA GLY A 2 -35.15 -47.60 47.95
C GLY A 2 -34.55 -46.88 46.75
N ASP A 3 -33.76 -45.86 47.08
CA ASP A 3 -32.82 -45.14 46.22
C ASP A 3 -31.77 -46.09 45.61
N PRO A 4 -31.60 -46.12 44.27
CA PRO A 4 -30.52 -46.84 43.64
C PRO A 4 -29.48 -45.92 42.96
N ARG A 5 -28.33 -45.81 43.64
CA ARG A 5 -26.96 -45.99 43.12
C ARG A 5 -26.36 -44.89 42.22
N LEU A 6 -25.54 -44.04 42.85
CA LEU A 6 -24.32 -43.50 42.24
C LEU A 6 -23.25 -44.62 42.13
N PRO A 7 -22.54 -44.76 41.02
CA PRO A 7 -21.23 -45.42 41.00
C PRO A 7 -20.13 -44.41 41.29
N SER A 8 -19.31 -44.73 42.29
CA SER A 8 -18.00 -44.14 42.54
C SER A 8 -16.95 -44.75 41.60
N SER A 9 -16.16 -43.92 40.92
CA SER A 9 -14.80 -44.29 40.53
C SER A 9 -13.96 -43.03 40.35
N THR A 10 -13.01 -42.90 41.27
CA THR A 10 -11.73 -42.21 41.11
C THR A 10 -11.10 -42.54 39.76
N GLU A 11 -10.95 -41.54 38.90
CA GLU A 11 -9.83 -41.48 37.96
C GLU A 11 -9.11 -40.16 38.23
N ASP A 12 -7.90 -40.29 38.75
CA ASP A 12 -6.86 -39.27 38.72
C ASP A 12 -6.74 -38.78 37.28
N ASP A 13 -7.06 -37.51 37.04
CA ASP A 13 -6.55 -36.79 35.88
C ASP A 13 -5.29 -36.02 36.32
N PRO A 14 -4.08 -36.57 36.13
CA PRO A 14 -2.85 -35.92 36.53
C PRO A 14 -2.50 -34.69 35.67
N ASP A 15 -3.32 -34.34 34.67
CA ASP A 15 -3.03 -33.23 33.75
C ASP A 15 -3.82 -31.93 34.06
N ALA A 16 -4.65 -31.93 35.11
CA ALA A 16 -5.39 -30.73 35.54
C ALA A 16 -4.55 -29.67 36.28
N SER A 17 -3.22 -29.68 36.16
CA SER A 17 -2.31 -28.75 36.87
C SER A 17 -1.43 -27.85 36.00
N GLN A 18 -1.59 -27.82 34.67
CA GLN A 18 -0.69 -27.06 33.77
C GLN A 18 -1.36 -26.09 32.80
N THR A 19 -2.42 -25.40 33.21
CA THR A 19 -2.75 -24.10 32.59
C THR A 19 -2.78 -23.02 33.66
N ARG A 20 -1.61 -22.72 34.24
CA ARG A 20 -1.39 -21.38 34.81
C ARG A 20 -1.42 -20.40 33.65
N THR A 21 -2.60 -19.86 33.38
CA THR A 21 -2.72 -18.57 32.68
C THR A 21 -1.76 -17.63 33.39
N ALA A 22 -0.69 -17.23 32.71
CA ALA A 22 0.22 -16.22 33.23
C ALA A 22 -0.64 -15.01 33.58
N ALA A 23 -0.69 -14.68 34.88
CA ALA A 23 -1.32 -13.46 35.34
C ALA A 23 -0.74 -12.27 34.55
N PRO A 24 -1.53 -11.23 34.25
CA PRO A 24 -0.96 -9.98 33.75
C PRO A 24 0.12 -9.53 34.74
N PRO A 25 1.23 -8.91 34.29
CA PRO A 25 2.23 -8.38 35.21
C PRO A 25 1.62 -7.17 35.92
N ASP A 26 0.89 -7.42 37.01
CA ASP A 26 0.15 -6.43 37.80
C ASP A 26 0.79 -6.18 39.18
N ASP A 27 2.12 -6.31 39.25
CA ASP A 27 2.94 -5.84 40.37
C ASP A 27 3.86 -4.69 39.93
N ALA A 28 3.31 -3.71 39.20
CA ALA A 28 3.92 -2.39 39.18
C ALA A 28 3.32 -1.63 40.35
N ALA A 29 4.06 -1.52 41.46
CA ALA A 29 3.68 -0.72 42.63
C ALA A 29 3.06 0.61 42.17
N GLU A 30 1.84 0.90 42.64
CA GLU A 30 1.20 2.18 42.35
C GLU A 30 2.13 3.30 42.83
N PRO A 31 2.40 4.31 41.99
CA PRO A 31 3.33 5.36 42.35
C PRO A 31 2.83 6.14 43.57
N ASP A 32 3.52 5.99 44.70
CA ASP A 32 3.13 6.53 46.02
C ASP A 32 3.23 8.07 46.13
N SER A 33 3.71 8.77 45.09
CA SER A 33 3.83 10.23 45.09
C SER A 33 3.59 10.87 43.72
N PRO A 34 3.13 12.14 43.67
CA PRO A 34 2.99 12.89 42.41
C PRO A 34 4.29 12.99 41.60
N GLU A 35 5.44 13.07 42.28
CA GLU A 35 6.76 13.09 41.61
C GLU A 35 7.10 11.74 40.98
N ALA A 36 6.76 10.62 41.64
CA ALA A 36 6.95 9.28 41.09
C ALA A 36 6.07 9.06 39.85
N VAL A 37 4.84 9.61 39.83
CA VAL A 37 3.96 9.60 38.66
C VAL A 37 4.60 10.35 37.48
N ASP A 38 5.11 11.56 37.71
CA ASP A 38 5.75 12.39 36.69
C ASP A 38 7.04 11.74 36.15
N GLU A 39 7.84 11.12 37.01
CA GLU A 39 9.06 10.41 36.61
C GLU A 39 8.74 9.14 35.79
N LEU A 40 7.67 8.42 36.14
CA LEU A 40 7.19 7.25 35.40
C LEU A 40 6.66 7.66 34.02
N PHE A 41 5.93 8.78 33.94
CA PHE A 41 5.50 9.37 32.68
C PHE A 41 6.67 9.86 31.83
N ALA A 42 7.65 10.55 32.42
CA ALA A 42 8.84 11.03 31.73
C ALA A 42 9.68 9.86 31.18
N THR A 43 9.83 8.79 31.96
CA THR A 43 10.58 7.58 31.59
C THR A 43 9.86 6.80 30.48
N ARG A 44 8.53 6.63 30.59
CA ARG A 44 7.68 6.04 29.53
C ARG A 44 7.70 6.90 28.26
N GLN A 45 7.71 8.22 28.37
CA GLN A 45 7.75 9.14 27.22
C GLN A 45 9.12 9.13 26.53
N ARG A 46 10.23 9.10 27.29
CA ARG A 46 11.60 8.96 26.74
C ARG A 46 11.78 7.64 26.00
N THR A 47 11.37 6.53 26.61
CA THR A 47 11.45 5.20 25.97
C THR A 47 10.57 5.10 24.73
N ARG A 48 9.38 5.71 24.73
CA ARG A 48 8.50 5.79 23.56
C ARG A 48 9.08 6.63 22.43
N ARG A 49 9.68 7.79 22.74
CA ARG A 49 10.29 8.69 21.74
C ARG A 49 11.52 8.06 21.08
N SER A 50 12.40 7.42 21.86
CA SER A 50 13.56 6.70 21.32
C SER A 50 13.12 5.55 20.41
N ARG A 51 12.13 4.75 20.81
CA ARG A 51 11.59 3.66 19.96
C ARG A 51 10.95 4.14 18.67
N THR A 52 10.35 5.34 18.66
CA THR A 52 9.67 5.89 17.48
C THR A 52 10.63 6.23 16.34
N VAL A 53 11.88 6.63 16.66
CA VAL A 53 12.91 6.95 15.65
C VAL A 53 13.87 5.79 15.43
N LEU A 54 14.28 5.13 16.51
CA LEU A 54 15.25 4.04 16.46
C LEU A 54 14.72 2.85 15.66
N LEU A 55 13.43 2.50 15.80
CA LEU A 55 12.88 1.33 15.13
C LEU A 55 12.86 1.48 13.59
N PRO A 56 12.36 2.60 13.01
CA PRO A 56 12.50 2.84 11.57
C PRO A 56 13.95 2.92 11.11
N ALA A 57 14.84 3.58 11.87
CA ALA A 57 16.25 3.71 11.50
C ALA A 57 16.95 2.35 11.46
N LEU A 58 16.73 1.50 12.48
CA LEU A 58 17.25 0.14 12.50
C LEU A 58 16.66 -0.71 11.37
N ALA A 59 15.37 -0.55 11.06
CA ALA A 59 14.73 -1.26 9.94
C ALA A 59 15.35 -0.88 8.59
N VAL A 60 15.67 0.39 8.37
CA VAL A 60 16.37 0.85 7.15
C VAL A 60 17.79 0.29 7.12
N LEU A 61 18.52 0.35 8.23
CA LEU A 61 19.89 -0.18 8.31
C LEU A 61 19.93 -1.69 8.07
N THR A 62 19.02 -2.46 8.67
CA THR A 62 18.95 -3.91 8.43
C THR A 62 18.51 -4.22 7.01
N ALA A 63 17.59 -3.46 6.41
CA ALA A 63 17.20 -3.63 5.01
C ALA A 63 18.37 -3.37 4.05
N LEU A 64 19.17 -2.33 4.29
CA LEU A 64 20.38 -2.04 3.51
C LEU A 64 21.46 -3.13 3.74
N ALA A 65 21.63 -3.62 4.96
CA ALA A 65 22.58 -4.71 5.21
C ALA A 65 22.18 -6.00 4.46
N LEU A 66 20.91 -6.41 4.57
CA LEU A 66 20.38 -7.59 3.90
C LEU A 66 20.38 -7.42 2.37
N GLY A 67 20.02 -6.24 1.87
CA GLY A 67 20.08 -5.92 0.45
C GLY A 67 21.52 -5.96 -0.09
N GLY A 68 22.49 -5.46 0.68
CA GLY A 68 23.92 -5.52 0.33
C GLY A 68 24.40 -6.96 0.23
N LEU A 69 24.03 -7.82 1.19
CA LEU A 69 24.31 -9.25 1.12
C LEU A 69 23.69 -9.90 -0.11
N LEU A 70 22.43 -9.59 -0.42
CA LEU A 70 21.76 -10.09 -1.62
C LEU A 70 22.49 -9.68 -2.89
N ILE A 71 22.95 -8.43 -2.99
CA ILE A 71 23.74 -7.93 -4.12
C ILE A 71 25.05 -8.73 -4.25
N ILE A 72 25.75 -8.98 -3.14
CA ILE A 72 26.99 -9.77 -3.15
C ILE A 72 26.73 -11.20 -3.64
N PHE A 73 25.67 -11.85 -3.17
CA PHE A 73 25.33 -13.23 -3.56
C PHE A 73 24.74 -13.37 -4.97
N THR A 74 24.30 -12.27 -5.59
CA THR A 74 23.77 -12.27 -6.95
C THR A 74 24.76 -11.72 -7.98
N ASN A 75 25.82 -11.05 -7.55
CA ASN A 75 26.84 -10.50 -8.43
C ASN A 75 27.91 -11.55 -8.78
N HIS A 76 28.06 -11.82 -10.09
CA HIS A 76 28.98 -12.83 -10.59
C HIS A 76 30.46 -12.54 -10.24
N ASP A 77 30.88 -11.29 -10.37
CA ASP A 77 32.27 -10.88 -10.09
C ASP A 77 32.60 -10.98 -8.60
N ALA A 78 31.64 -10.63 -7.74
CA ALA A 78 31.79 -10.78 -6.29
C ALA A 78 31.93 -12.26 -5.91
N LEU A 79 31.06 -13.14 -6.43
CA LEU A 79 31.12 -14.58 -6.16
C LEU A 79 32.45 -15.21 -6.59
N GLN A 80 32.97 -14.83 -7.77
CA GLN A 80 34.29 -15.28 -8.22
C GLN A 80 35.42 -14.80 -7.30
N ALA A 81 35.36 -13.55 -6.84
CA ALA A 81 36.36 -13.01 -5.91
C ALA A 81 36.32 -13.72 -4.54
N TRP A 82 35.13 -14.09 -4.06
CA TRP A 82 34.95 -14.88 -2.84
C TRP A 82 35.46 -16.32 -2.96
N ALA A 83 35.41 -16.94 -4.15
CA ALA A 83 36.03 -18.25 -4.36
C ALA A 83 37.57 -18.21 -4.18
N GLY A 84 38.19 -17.06 -4.43
CA GLY A 84 39.61 -16.80 -4.20
C GLY A 84 39.95 -16.20 -2.84
N PHE A 85 39.02 -16.16 -1.87
CA PHE A 85 39.16 -15.39 -0.62
C PHE A 85 40.46 -15.67 0.14
N PHE A 86 40.87 -16.93 0.26
CA PHE A 86 42.10 -17.29 0.98
C PHE A 86 43.39 -16.91 0.25
N ARG A 87 43.31 -16.53 -1.04
CA ARG A 87 44.45 -16.05 -1.83
C ARG A 87 44.52 -14.53 -1.81
N ASP A 88 43.38 -13.86 -1.89
CA ASP A 88 43.28 -12.39 -1.90
C ASP A 88 41.97 -11.93 -1.23
N PRO A 89 41.97 -11.79 0.11
CA PRO A 89 40.77 -11.39 0.84
C PRO A 89 40.40 -9.92 0.57
N VAL A 90 41.38 -9.08 0.23
CA VAL A 90 41.15 -7.65 -0.05
C VAL A 90 40.37 -7.48 -1.35
N ARG A 91 40.68 -8.28 -2.38
CA ARG A 91 39.91 -8.28 -3.63
C ARG A 91 38.47 -8.72 -3.43
N ALA A 92 38.23 -9.76 -2.63
CA ALA A 92 36.87 -10.21 -2.31
C ALA A 92 36.03 -9.11 -1.64
N LEU A 93 36.60 -8.42 -0.64
CA LEU A 93 35.93 -7.33 0.08
C LEU A 93 35.73 -6.08 -0.79
N SER A 94 36.74 -5.68 -1.56
CA SER A 94 36.67 -4.49 -2.41
C SER A 94 35.72 -4.64 -3.60
N THR A 95 35.69 -5.81 -4.25
CA THR A 95 34.69 -6.11 -5.30
C THR A 95 33.28 -6.11 -4.72
N SER A 96 33.09 -6.72 -3.55
CA SER A 96 31.79 -6.71 -2.85
C SER A 96 31.35 -5.29 -2.51
N TRP A 97 32.24 -4.48 -1.93
CA TRP A 97 31.96 -3.08 -1.62
C TRP A 97 31.61 -2.28 -2.86
N THR A 98 32.36 -2.45 -3.94
CA THR A 98 32.11 -1.74 -5.22
C THR A 98 30.76 -2.13 -5.81
N ALA A 99 30.41 -3.41 -5.81
CA ALA A 99 29.12 -3.88 -6.30
C ALA A 99 27.95 -3.31 -5.48
N VAL A 100 28.05 -3.35 -4.15
CA VAL A 100 27.02 -2.81 -3.24
C VAL A 100 26.90 -1.30 -3.38
N TRP A 101 28.02 -0.58 -3.37
CA TRP A 101 28.04 0.88 -3.54
C TRP A 101 27.47 1.30 -4.90
N ALA A 102 27.89 0.66 -6.00
CA ALA A 102 27.40 0.97 -7.34
C ALA A 102 25.90 0.74 -7.46
N ALA A 103 25.38 -0.37 -6.91
CA ALA A 103 23.95 -0.66 -6.91
C ALA A 103 23.16 0.39 -6.11
N TYR A 104 23.60 0.75 -4.90
CA TYR A 104 22.91 1.77 -4.10
C TYR A 104 23.04 3.18 -4.68
N TYR A 105 24.19 3.51 -5.25
CA TYR A 105 24.37 4.78 -5.95
C TYR A 105 23.48 4.87 -7.20
N ALA A 106 23.35 3.79 -7.97
CA ALA A 106 22.46 3.71 -9.12
C ALA A 106 20.99 3.84 -8.69
N LEU A 107 20.58 3.18 -7.61
CA LEU A 107 19.23 3.33 -7.03
C LEU A 107 18.98 4.78 -6.59
N PHE A 108 19.94 5.39 -5.90
CA PHE A 108 19.83 6.77 -5.43
C PHE A 108 19.74 7.76 -6.59
N SER A 109 20.68 7.69 -7.54
CA SER A 109 20.72 8.59 -8.70
C SER A 109 19.56 8.36 -9.67
N GLY A 110 19.07 7.12 -9.80
CA GLY A 110 17.87 6.81 -10.56
C GLY A 110 16.58 7.36 -9.94
N ALA A 111 16.52 7.52 -8.61
CA ALA A 111 15.36 8.09 -7.92
C ALA A 111 15.44 9.61 -7.76
N LEU A 112 16.61 10.14 -7.41
CA LEU A 112 16.80 11.55 -7.01
C LEU A 112 17.63 12.37 -7.99
N GLY A 113 18.24 11.75 -9.00
CA GLY A 113 19.18 12.39 -9.91
C GLY A 113 20.62 12.30 -9.41
N SER A 114 21.58 12.34 -10.33
CA SER A 114 22.99 12.29 -9.94
C SER A 114 23.43 13.66 -9.39
N PRO A 115 24.09 13.70 -8.21
CA PRO A 115 24.53 14.96 -7.61
C PRO A 115 25.47 15.77 -8.51
N SER A 116 26.31 15.08 -9.29
CA SER A 116 27.23 15.70 -10.23
C SER A 116 26.51 16.37 -11.40
N GLU A 117 25.52 15.73 -12.03
CA GLU A 117 24.78 16.34 -13.14
C GLU A 117 23.96 17.53 -12.67
N ILE A 118 23.35 17.44 -11.48
CA ILE A 118 22.61 18.56 -10.88
C ILE A 118 23.58 19.72 -10.60
N ALA A 119 24.76 19.45 -10.03
CA ALA A 119 25.76 20.49 -9.77
C ALA A 119 26.27 21.14 -11.07
N HIS A 120 26.52 20.35 -12.12
CA HIS A 120 26.91 20.85 -13.43
C HIS A 120 25.81 21.68 -14.09
N ALA A 121 24.55 21.25 -13.99
CA ALA A 121 23.41 21.96 -14.56
C ALA A 121 23.14 23.30 -13.84
N ILE A 122 23.34 23.35 -12.51
CA ILE A 122 23.27 24.62 -11.77
C ILE A 122 24.44 25.54 -12.18
N GLY A 123 25.64 24.99 -12.35
CA GLY A 123 26.83 25.74 -12.73
C GLY A 123 26.83 26.24 -14.18
N SER A 124 26.12 25.56 -15.09
CA SER A 124 26.03 25.97 -16.50
C SER A 124 25.07 27.14 -16.73
N GLY A 125 24.14 27.39 -15.80
CA GLY A 125 23.14 28.46 -15.91
C GLY A 125 22.07 28.20 -16.97
N ASP A 126 22.10 27.03 -17.62
CA ASP A 126 21.14 26.61 -18.64
C ASP A 126 19.89 26.00 -17.97
N LEU A 127 18.75 26.66 -18.17
CA LEU A 127 17.47 26.24 -17.60
C LEU A 127 17.01 24.87 -18.12
N ASP A 128 17.36 24.50 -19.35
CA ASP A 128 16.92 23.24 -19.93
C ASP A 128 17.77 22.07 -19.42
N GLN A 129 19.07 22.28 -19.21
CA GLN A 129 19.91 21.32 -18.51
C GLN A 129 19.46 21.12 -17.06
N PHE A 130 19.14 22.23 -16.36
CA PHE A 130 18.60 22.14 -14.99
C PHE A 130 17.32 21.31 -14.94
N ARG A 131 16.36 21.56 -15.84
CA ARG A 131 15.12 20.77 -15.92
C ARG A 131 15.40 19.30 -16.20
N SER A 132 16.29 18.98 -17.14
CA SER A 132 16.63 17.60 -17.47
C SER A 132 17.26 16.84 -16.30
N SER A 133 18.06 17.51 -15.47
CA SER A 133 18.66 16.93 -14.27
C SER A 133 17.63 16.51 -13.21
N LEU A 134 16.41 17.09 -13.25
CA LEU A 134 15.30 16.76 -12.35
C LEU A 134 14.39 15.64 -12.89
N ALA A 135 14.67 15.10 -14.08
CA ALA A 135 13.87 14.02 -14.67
C ALA A 135 13.74 12.78 -13.77
N PRO A 136 14.78 12.31 -13.06
CA PRO A 136 14.68 11.17 -12.14
C PRO A 136 13.69 11.40 -10.99
N ILE A 137 13.71 12.59 -10.39
CA ILE A 137 12.74 12.98 -9.34
C ILE A 137 11.33 13.05 -9.94
N SER A 138 11.19 13.61 -11.14
CA SER A 138 9.92 13.65 -11.85
C SER A 138 9.35 12.25 -12.07
N GLU A 139 10.16 11.30 -12.52
CA GLU A 139 9.74 9.91 -12.72
C GLU A 139 9.31 9.25 -11.39
N THR A 140 10.06 9.54 -10.32
CA THR A 140 9.72 9.07 -8.97
C THR A 140 8.35 9.59 -8.53
N VAL A 141 8.03 10.87 -8.77
CA VAL A 141 6.73 11.46 -8.43
C VAL A 141 5.60 10.83 -9.25
N VAL A 142 5.81 10.64 -10.56
CA VAL A 142 4.83 10.00 -11.46
C VAL A 142 4.55 8.56 -11.00
N THR A 143 5.59 7.80 -10.69
CA THR A 143 5.49 6.41 -10.21
C THR A 143 4.85 6.33 -8.82
N ALA A 144 5.16 7.28 -7.93
CA ALA A 144 4.60 7.34 -6.58
C ALA A 144 3.11 7.69 -6.56
N THR A 145 2.62 8.44 -7.55
CA THR A 145 1.22 8.91 -7.60
C THR A 145 0.17 7.78 -7.49
N PRO A 146 0.19 6.73 -8.35
CA PRO A 146 -0.74 5.61 -8.20
C PRO A 146 -0.48 4.80 -6.91
N LEU A 147 0.77 4.70 -6.45
CA LEU A 147 1.10 4.00 -5.20
C LEU A 147 0.51 4.69 -3.97
N ILE A 148 0.45 6.02 -3.95
CA ILE A 148 -0.24 6.79 -2.90
C ILE A 148 -1.72 6.41 -2.86
N LEU A 149 -2.38 6.38 -4.03
CA LEU A 149 -3.80 6.00 -4.13
C LEU A 149 -4.05 4.57 -3.64
N VAL A 150 -3.26 3.59 -4.10
CA VAL A 150 -3.39 2.19 -3.63
C VAL A 150 -3.09 2.09 -2.12
N GLY A 151 -2.08 2.80 -1.62
CA GLY A 151 -1.78 2.87 -0.18
C GLY A 151 -2.95 3.42 0.64
N LEU A 152 -3.63 4.46 0.14
CA LEU A 152 -4.83 5.01 0.78
C LEU A 152 -6.02 4.03 0.76
N SER A 153 -6.19 3.28 -0.33
CA SER A 153 -7.18 2.21 -0.42
C SER A 153 -6.97 1.16 0.68
N VAL A 154 -5.73 0.70 0.85
CA VAL A 154 -5.35 -0.25 1.92
C VAL A 154 -5.54 0.36 3.31
N ALA A 155 -5.14 1.62 3.50
CA ALA A 155 -5.25 2.31 4.79
C ALA A 155 -6.71 2.43 5.28
N ILE A 156 -7.66 2.68 4.37
CA ILE A 156 -9.10 2.69 4.71
C ILE A 156 -9.56 1.30 5.18
N GLY A 157 -9.14 0.24 4.49
CA GLY A 157 -9.43 -1.15 4.88
C GLY A 157 -8.95 -1.44 6.31
N PHE A 158 -7.67 -1.15 6.59
CA PHE A 158 -7.09 -1.37 7.92
C PHE A 158 -7.79 -0.58 9.02
N ARG A 159 -8.25 0.63 8.72
CA ARG A 159 -8.97 1.43 9.72
C ARG A 159 -10.31 0.82 10.13
N ALA A 160 -10.87 -0.07 9.32
CA ALA A 160 -12.07 -0.85 9.63
C ALA A 160 -11.79 -2.32 10.01
N GLY A 161 -10.52 -2.68 10.27
CA GLY A 161 -10.15 -4.04 10.63
C GLY A 161 -10.20 -5.03 9.46
N LEU A 162 -10.15 -4.55 8.22
CA LEU A 162 -10.17 -5.36 7.01
C LEU A 162 -8.81 -5.37 6.34
N PHE A 163 -8.39 -6.53 5.84
CA PHE A 163 -7.12 -6.68 5.14
C PHE A 163 -7.37 -6.86 3.62
N ASN A 164 -7.45 -5.75 2.88
CA ASN A 164 -7.71 -5.73 1.44
C ASN A 164 -6.42 -5.92 0.63
N ILE A 165 -6.19 -7.14 0.11
CA ILE A 165 -5.07 -7.44 -0.82
C ILE A 165 -5.51 -7.30 -2.29
N GLY A 166 -6.78 -6.99 -2.53
CA GLY A 166 -7.40 -6.93 -3.85
C GLY A 166 -7.15 -5.64 -4.62
N GLY A 167 -6.25 -4.78 -4.14
CA GLY A 167 -6.02 -3.45 -4.70
C GLY A 167 -5.59 -3.52 -6.17
N GLU A 168 -4.76 -4.50 -6.53
CA GLU A 168 -4.32 -4.72 -7.91
C GLU A 168 -5.49 -5.04 -8.87
N GLY A 169 -6.37 -5.98 -8.50
CA GLY A 169 -7.55 -6.32 -9.30
C GLY A 169 -8.54 -5.16 -9.39
N GLN A 170 -8.76 -4.45 -8.28
CA GLN A 170 -9.61 -3.24 -8.24
C GLN A 170 -9.06 -2.13 -9.14
N MET A 171 -7.74 -1.94 -9.14
CA MET A 171 -7.02 -1.02 -10.01
C MET A 171 -7.16 -1.40 -11.49
N ASN A 172 -6.95 -2.67 -11.83
CA ASN A 172 -7.06 -3.18 -13.20
C ASN A 172 -8.47 -3.02 -13.77
N ILE A 173 -9.51 -3.37 -13.00
CA ILE A 173 -10.91 -3.17 -13.42
C ILE A 173 -11.25 -1.68 -13.50
N GLY A 174 -10.74 -0.86 -12.59
CA GLY A 174 -10.87 0.59 -12.68
C GLY A 174 -10.24 1.17 -13.95
N ALA A 175 -9.03 0.73 -14.32
CA ALA A 175 -8.36 1.13 -15.56
C ALA A 175 -9.16 0.69 -16.79
N LEU A 176 -9.69 -0.54 -16.80
CA LEU A 176 -10.56 -1.03 -17.87
C LEU A 176 -11.78 -0.11 -18.04
N VAL A 177 -12.56 0.12 -16.99
CA VAL A 177 -13.77 0.97 -17.08
C VAL A 177 -13.44 2.42 -17.42
N ALA A 178 -12.33 2.96 -16.90
CA ALA A 178 -11.83 4.28 -17.25
C ALA A 178 -11.46 4.39 -18.75
N SER A 179 -10.81 3.36 -19.30
CA SER A 179 -10.46 3.33 -20.73
C SER A 179 -11.68 3.25 -21.63
N ALA A 180 -12.68 2.42 -21.29
CA ALA A 180 -14.00 2.43 -21.95
C ALA A 180 -14.58 3.84 -22.03
N ALA A 181 -14.63 4.56 -20.92
CA ALA A 181 -15.14 5.93 -20.89
C ALA A 181 -14.29 6.87 -21.75
N GLY A 182 -12.96 6.74 -21.70
CA GLY A 182 -12.01 7.60 -22.38
C GLY A 182 -12.08 7.58 -23.91
N PHE A 183 -12.36 6.43 -24.53
CA PHE A 183 -12.52 6.37 -25.99
C PHE A 183 -13.97 6.43 -26.46
N SER A 184 -14.96 6.19 -25.59
CA SER A 184 -16.38 6.20 -25.99
C SER A 184 -16.93 7.62 -26.16
N PHE A 185 -16.33 8.64 -25.53
CA PHE A 185 -16.81 10.02 -25.57
C PHE A 185 -15.75 11.02 -26.09
N PRO A 186 -15.21 10.84 -27.31
CA PRO A 186 -14.07 11.62 -27.80
C PRO A 186 -14.36 13.12 -28.03
N GLY A 187 -15.64 13.53 -28.08
CA GLY A 187 -16.06 14.91 -28.35
C GLY A 187 -16.21 15.81 -27.11
N LEU A 188 -15.98 15.30 -25.90
CA LEU A 188 -16.13 16.08 -24.67
C LEU A 188 -14.97 17.09 -24.48
N PRO A 189 -15.23 18.27 -23.90
CA PRO A 189 -14.17 19.20 -23.49
C PRO A 189 -13.20 18.53 -22.51
N GLY A 190 -11.90 18.80 -22.65
CA GLY A 190 -10.81 18.14 -21.91
C GLY A 190 -11.06 17.99 -20.40
N PRO A 191 -11.40 19.05 -19.65
CA PRO A 191 -11.63 18.94 -18.20
C PRO A 191 -12.83 18.06 -17.83
N VAL A 192 -13.94 18.15 -18.59
CA VAL A 192 -15.15 17.34 -18.35
C VAL A 192 -14.86 15.87 -18.65
N HIS A 193 -14.13 15.62 -19.73
CA HIS A 193 -13.75 14.26 -20.11
C HIS A 193 -12.80 13.65 -19.08
N LEU A 194 -11.84 14.42 -18.53
CA LEU A 194 -10.94 13.96 -17.47
C LEU A 194 -11.72 13.53 -16.22
N VAL A 195 -12.66 14.37 -15.76
CA VAL A 195 -13.52 14.02 -14.61
C VAL A 195 -14.35 12.78 -14.89
N LEU A 196 -14.91 12.64 -16.09
CA LEU A 196 -15.67 11.45 -16.48
C LEU A 196 -14.82 10.17 -16.39
N VAL A 197 -13.59 10.19 -16.92
CA VAL A 197 -12.68 9.04 -16.90
C VAL A 197 -12.28 8.66 -15.48
N LEU A 198 -11.98 9.64 -14.62
CA LEU A 198 -11.69 9.40 -13.20
C LEU A 198 -12.88 8.80 -12.46
N MET A 199 -14.07 9.35 -12.67
CA MET A 199 -15.29 8.84 -12.03
C MET A 199 -15.65 7.44 -12.53
N ALA A 200 -15.42 7.15 -13.81
CA ALA A 200 -15.62 5.83 -14.38
C ALA A 200 -14.69 4.79 -13.75
N GLY A 201 -13.40 5.09 -13.59
CA GLY A 201 -12.48 4.16 -12.93
C GLY A 201 -12.71 4.03 -11.43
N PHE A 202 -13.10 5.11 -10.74
CA PHE A 202 -13.58 5.01 -9.35
C PHE A 202 -14.79 4.07 -9.27
N ALA A 203 -15.79 4.23 -10.16
CA ALA A 203 -16.96 3.38 -10.17
C ALA A 203 -16.62 1.91 -10.47
N GLY A 204 -15.75 1.65 -11.45
CA GLY A 204 -15.29 0.30 -11.81
C GLY A 204 -14.57 -0.39 -10.65
N GLY A 205 -13.60 0.29 -10.05
CA GLY A 205 -12.90 -0.22 -8.87
C GLY A 205 -13.83 -0.40 -7.67
N ALA A 206 -14.77 0.51 -7.45
CA ALA A 206 -15.73 0.45 -6.36
C ALA A 206 -16.69 -0.74 -6.49
N LEU A 207 -17.21 -0.98 -7.70
CA LEU A 207 -18.02 -2.14 -8.03
C LEU A 207 -17.24 -3.43 -7.78
N TRP A 208 -15.97 -3.49 -8.21
CA TRP A 208 -15.14 -4.68 -8.00
C TRP A 208 -14.83 -4.92 -6.52
N GLY A 209 -14.50 -3.85 -5.77
CA GLY A 209 -14.25 -3.92 -4.33
C GLY A 209 -15.50 -4.24 -3.50
N ALA A 210 -16.69 -3.88 -3.99
CA ALA A 210 -17.95 -4.23 -3.33
C ALA A 210 -18.19 -5.75 -3.28
N ILE A 211 -17.70 -6.52 -4.26
CA ILE A 211 -17.87 -7.97 -4.34
C ILE A 211 -17.31 -8.69 -3.11
N PRO A 212 -15.99 -8.60 -2.79
CA PRO A 212 -15.44 -9.27 -1.60
C PRO A 212 -16.02 -8.69 -0.31
N GLY A 213 -16.34 -7.38 -0.28
CA GLY A 213 -17.00 -6.76 0.86
C GLY A 213 -18.39 -7.36 1.14
N PHE A 214 -19.17 -7.60 0.09
CA PHE A 214 -20.48 -8.23 0.17
C PHE A 214 -20.36 -9.70 0.59
N LEU A 215 -19.45 -10.46 -0.01
CA LEU A 215 -19.19 -11.86 0.34
C LEU A 215 -18.84 -11.98 1.82
N LYS A 216 -17.86 -11.21 2.31
CA LYS A 216 -17.51 -11.20 3.74
C LYS A 216 -18.71 -10.84 4.61
N ALA A 217 -19.45 -9.79 4.26
CA ALA A 217 -20.55 -9.28 5.07
C ALA A 217 -21.76 -10.23 5.15
N LYS A 218 -21.95 -11.11 4.16
CA LYS A 218 -23.10 -12.02 4.06
C LYS A 218 -22.78 -13.46 4.42
N THR A 219 -21.65 -13.98 3.98
CA THR A 219 -21.30 -15.39 4.16
C THR A 219 -20.22 -15.62 5.21
N GLY A 220 -19.55 -14.56 5.67
CA GLY A 220 -18.40 -14.68 6.58
C GLY A 220 -17.12 -15.11 5.87
N ALA A 221 -17.09 -15.15 4.52
CA ALA A 221 -15.90 -15.46 3.76
C ALA A 221 -14.74 -14.50 4.13
N HIS A 222 -13.53 -15.05 4.28
CA HIS A 222 -12.38 -14.24 4.63
C HIS A 222 -12.01 -13.31 3.46
N GLU A 223 -11.97 -12.01 3.72
CA GLU A 223 -11.66 -10.97 2.75
C GLU A 223 -10.28 -11.15 2.11
N VAL A 224 -9.29 -11.69 2.85
CA VAL A 224 -7.94 -11.90 2.33
C VAL A 224 -7.98 -12.87 1.16
N ILE A 225 -8.59 -14.03 1.36
CA ILE A 225 -8.68 -15.07 0.33
C ILE A 225 -9.52 -14.58 -0.85
N THR A 226 -10.71 -14.02 -0.58
CA THR A 226 -11.60 -13.56 -1.65
C THR A 226 -10.99 -12.44 -2.48
N THR A 227 -10.24 -11.52 -1.87
CA THR A 227 -9.58 -10.44 -2.60
C THR A 227 -8.39 -10.92 -3.43
N ILE A 228 -7.58 -11.86 -2.91
CA ILE A 228 -6.50 -12.48 -3.69
C ILE A 228 -7.08 -13.23 -4.90
N MET A 229 -8.11 -14.05 -4.70
CA MET A 229 -8.75 -14.80 -5.79
C MET A 229 -9.34 -13.87 -6.86
N LEU A 230 -9.97 -12.77 -6.44
CA LEU A 230 -10.52 -11.79 -7.36
C LEU A 230 -9.47 -10.98 -8.13
N ASN A 231 -8.22 -10.92 -7.71
CA ASN A 231 -7.15 -10.33 -8.54
C ASN A 231 -6.91 -11.17 -9.80
N PHE A 232 -6.83 -12.51 -9.66
CA PHE A 232 -6.66 -13.40 -10.82
C PHE A 232 -7.86 -13.37 -11.76
N VAL A 233 -9.07 -13.29 -11.20
CA VAL A 233 -10.30 -13.12 -12.00
C VAL A 233 -10.28 -11.77 -12.72
N ALA A 234 -9.86 -10.69 -12.05
CA ALA A 234 -9.77 -9.37 -12.65
C ALA A 234 -8.82 -9.34 -13.85
N VAL A 235 -7.61 -9.89 -13.71
CA VAL A 235 -6.63 -9.96 -14.80
C VAL A 235 -7.21 -10.75 -15.98
N SER A 236 -7.74 -11.94 -15.71
CA SER A 236 -8.37 -12.77 -16.75
C SER A 236 -9.53 -12.05 -17.45
N LEU A 237 -10.36 -11.33 -16.68
CA LEU A 237 -11.49 -10.58 -17.20
C LEU A 237 -11.02 -9.39 -18.06
N VAL A 238 -10.01 -8.65 -17.61
CA VAL A 238 -9.42 -7.54 -18.39
C VAL A 238 -8.90 -8.07 -19.72
N LEU A 239 -8.09 -9.14 -19.70
CA LEU A 239 -7.54 -9.73 -20.94
C LEU A 239 -8.65 -10.22 -21.88
N TYR A 240 -9.66 -10.88 -21.34
CA TYR A 240 -10.83 -11.29 -22.10
C TYR A 240 -11.55 -10.09 -22.73
N VAL A 241 -11.87 -9.06 -21.95
CA VAL A 241 -12.59 -7.87 -22.44
C VAL A 241 -11.77 -7.10 -23.48
N LEU A 242 -10.45 -7.00 -23.30
CA LEU A 242 -9.56 -6.37 -24.29
C LEU A 242 -9.53 -7.12 -25.62
N SER A 243 -9.72 -8.45 -25.63
CA SER A 243 -9.85 -9.24 -26.86
C SER A 243 -11.18 -9.05 -27.61
N THR A 244 -12.16 -8.38 -27.01
CA THR A 244 -13.46 -8.16 -27.64
C THR A 244 -13.41 -7.06 -28.70
N HIS A 245 -14.33 -7.11 -29.67
CA HIS A 245 -14.48 -6.09 -30.71
C HIS A 245 -14.64 -4.67 -30.17
N PHE A 246 -15.14 -4.51 -28.94
CA PHE A 246 -15.34 -3.19 -28.32
C PHE A 246 -14.01 -2.47 -28.06
N TYR A 247 -12.99 -3.19 -27.59
CA TYR A 247 -11.64 -2.65 -27.36
C TYR A 247 -10.70 -2.78 -28.57
N GLY A 248 -11.11 -3.54 -29.58
CA GLY A 248 -10.40 -3.70 -30.84
C GLY A 248 -9.76 -5.08 -30.93
N GLN A 249 -10.03 -5.79 -32.02
CA GLN A 249 -9.34 -7.05 -32.30
C GLN A 249 -7.93 -6.75 -32.77
N GLN A 250 -6.99 -6.65 -31.83
CA GLN A 250 -5.56 -6.73 -32.11
C GLN A 250 -5.04 -8.08 -31.60
N ALA A 251 -3.98 -8.59 -32.23
CA ALA A 251 -3.34 -9.84 -31.80
C ALA A 251 -2.78 -9.73 -30.37
N GLU A 252 -2.44 -8.51 -29.95
CA GLU A 252 -2.10 -8.15 -28.58
C GLU A 252 -3.29 -7.44 -27.92
N PRO A 253 -3.75 -7.84 -26.72
CA PRO A 253 -4.84 -7.18 -26.02
C PRO A 253 -4.39 -5.81 -25.47
N VAL A 254 -4.43 -4.79 -26.33
CA VAL A 254 -4.15 -3.40 -25.98
C VAL A 254 -5.41 -2.55 -26.17
N ALA A 255 -5.75 -1.73 -25.17
CA ALA A 255 -6.89 -0.84 -25.26
C ALA A 255 -6.71 0.23 -26.35
N LYS A 256 -7.82 0.70 -26.93
CA LYS A 256 -7.81 1.86 -27.85
C LYS A 256 -7.14 3.07 -27.18
N PRO A 257 -6.35 3.86 -27.92
CA PRO A 257 -5.69 5.03 -27.35
C PRO A 257 -6.73 6.04 -26.85
N VAL A 258 -6.58 6.43 -25.59
CA VAL A 258 -7.42 7.46 -24.95
C VAL A 258 -6.82 8.83 -25.27
N LYS A 259 -7.59 9.71 -25.92
CA LYS A 259 -7.12 11.03 -26.36
C LYS A 259 -7.06 12.08 -25.25
N VAL A 260 -7.32 11.69 -24.00
CA VAL A 260 -7.30 12.55 -22.83
C VAL A 260 -6.15 12.14 -21.95
N SER A 261 -5.34 13.12 -21.56
CA SER A 261 -4.24 12.95 -20.63
C SER A 261 -4.21 14.09 -19.63
N TYR A 262 -3.49 13.89 -18.54
CA TYR A 262 -3.27 14.97 -17.59
C TYR A 262 -2.43 16.10 -18.20
N PRO A 263 -2.74 17.37 -17.90
CA PRO A 263 -1.86 18.46 -18.26
C PRO A 263 -0.53 18.32 -17.51
N HIS A 264 0.57 18.48 -18.23
CA HIS A 264 1.93 18.50 -17.68
C HIS A 264 2.16 19.80 -16.92
N LEU A 265 2.82 19.73 -15.76
CA LEU A 265 2.98 20.89 -14.87
C LEU A 265 4.18 21.78 -15.24
N PHE A 266 5.23 21.21 -15.82
CA PHE A 266 6.52 21.88 -16.04
C PHE A 266 7.05 21.71 -17.48
N GLY A 267 6.14 21.64 -18.46
CA GLY A 267 6.48 21.41 -19.87
C GLY A 267 6.76 19.94 -20.19
N SER A 268 7.29 19.68 -21.39
CA SER A 268 7.51 18.32 -21.91
C SER A 268 8.74 17.63 -21.36
N SER A 269 9.68 18.37 -20.75
CA SER A 269 10.94 17.81 -20.22
C SER A 269 10.74 17.05 -18.90
N LEU A 270 9.68 17.38 -18.15
CA LEU A 270 9.33 16.70 -16.90
C LEU A 270 7.99 15.99 -17.08
N ARG A 271 7.96 14.70 -16.76
CA ARG A 271 6.75 13.88 -16.85
C ARG A 271 5.72 14.17 -15.75
N ILE A 272 6.04 15.03 -14.77
CA ILE A 272 5.10 15.39 -13.70
C ILE A 272 3.84 16.01 -14.31
N HIS A 273 2.71 15.38 -14.01
CA HIS A 273 1.40 15.75 -14.50
C HIS A 273 0.44 16.00 -13.33
N PHE A 274 -0.72 16.59 -13.63
CA PHE A 274 -1.71 17.00 -12.63
C PHE A 274 -2.27 15.85 -11.74
N GLY A 275 -2.00 14.59 -12.09
CA GLY A 275 -2.44 13.42 -11.32
C GLY A 275 -1.93 13.39 -9.88
N ILE A 276 -0.76 13.98 -9.60
CA ILE A 276 -0.27 14.11 -8.22
C ILE A 276 -1.24 14.91 -7.34
N PHE A 277 -1.86 15.97 -7.89
CA PHE A 277 -2.84 16.75 -7.14
C PHE A 277 -4.13 15.98 -6.91
N VAL A 278 -4.52 15.10 -7.83
CA VAL A 278 -5.65 14.18 -7.62
C VAL A 278 -5.33 13.23 -6.46
N ALA A 279 -4.14 12.63 -6.44
CA ALA A 279 -3.72 11.75 -5.34
C ALA A 279 -3.68 12.48 -3.98
N LEU A 280 -3.15 13.70 -3.93
CA LEU A 280 -3.12 14.52 -2.71
C LEU A 280 -4.54 14.96 -2.28
N ALA A 281 -5.41 15.31 -3.22
CA ALA A 281 -6.80 15.64 -2.93
C ALA A 281 -7.55 14.43 -2.35
N VAL A 282 -7.33 13.23 -2.91
CA VAL A 282 -7.88 11.98 -2.36
C VAL A 282 -7.29 11.69 -0.97
N ALA A 283 -5.98 11.90 -0.75
CA ALA A 283 -5.37 11.76 0.57
C ALA A 283 -6.04 12.67 1.61
N ALA A 284 -6.24 13.94 1.26
CA ALA A 284 -6.94 14.90 2.10
C ALA A 284 -8.41 14.49 2.33
N ALA A 285 -9.11 14.01 1.30
CA ALA A 285 -10.49 13.54 1.40
C ALA A 285 -10.60 12.30 2.30
N VAL A 286 -9.65 11.35 2.22
CA VAL A 286 -9.59 10.18 3.10
C VAL A 286 -9.30 10.59 4.53
N ALA A 287 -8.34 11.49 4.75
CA ALA A 287 -8.03 12.02 6.07
C ALA A 287 -9.25 12.72 6.69
N TRP A 288 -9.98 13.52 5.90
CA TRP A 288 -11.21 14.17 6.31
C TRP A 288 -12.33 13.16 6.58
N LEU A 289 -12.56 12.20 5.67
CA LEU A 289 -13.55 11.12 5.82
C LEU A 289 -13.34 10.39 7.14
N LEU A 290 -12.11 9.95 7.41
CA LEU A 290 -11.79 9.23 8.63
C LEU A 290 -11.96 10.16 9.84
N ASN A 291 -11.33 11.33 9.87
CA ASN A 291 -11.20 12.12 11.10
C ASN A 291 -12.36 13.06 11.41
N ARG A 292 -13.17 13.43 10.41
CA ARG A 292 -14.19 14.48 10.55
C ARG A 292 -15.62 14.04 10.22
N THR A 293 -15.86 12.77 9.88
CA THR A 293 -17.21 12.29 9.54
C THR A 293 -17.72 11.17 10.44
N THR A 294 -19.04 11.02 10.48
CA THR A 294 -19.71 9.90 11.16
C THR A 294 -19.44 8.55 10.49
N VAL A 295 -19.21 8.54 9.16
CA VAL A 295 -18.81 7.34 8.41
C VAL A 295 -17.43 6.87 8.89
N GLY A 296 -16.45 7.77 8.97
CA GLY A 296 -15.12 7.46 9.46
C GLY A 296 -15.08 7.04 10.93
N PHE A 297 -15.95 7.62 11.77
CA PHE A 297 -16.16 7.14 13.14
C PHE A 297 -16.64 5.69 13.16
N ARG A 298 -17.66 5.34 12.36
CA ARG A 298 -18.15 3.95 12.25
C ARG A 298 -17.06 2.99 11.78
N PHE A 299 -16.22 3.39 10.83
CA PHE A 299 -15.13 2.55 10.33
C PHE A 299 -14.17 2.19 11.48
N ARG A 300 -13.72 3.21 12.22
CA ARG A 300 -12.85 3.01 13.38
C ARG A 300 -13.50 2.17 14.47
N ALA A 301 -14.77 2.42 14.78
CA ALA A 301 -15.47 1.70 15.83
C ALA A 301 -15.62 0.21 15.48
N VAL A 302 -16.05 -0.10 14.25
CA VAL A 302 -16.17 -1.49 13.77
C VAL A 302 -14.81 -2.16 13.70
N GLY A 303 -13.77 -1.45 13.25
CA GLY A 303 -12.41 -1.99 13.18
C GLY A 303 -11.77 -2.24 14.55
N ALA A 304 -12.15 -1.49 15.57
CA ALA A 304 -11.68 -1.70 16.93
C ALA A 304 -12.39 -2.88 17.61
N ASN A 305 -13.73 -2.92 17.51
CA ASN A 305 -14.51 -4.03 18.03
C ASN A 305 -15.90 -4.10 17.33
N PRO A 306 -16.14 -5.08 16.44
CA PRO A 306 -17.39 -5.18 15.70
C PRO A 306 -18.60 -5.51 16.59
N ASP A 307 -18.42 -6.21 17.71
CA ASP A 307 -19.50 -6.58 18.63
C ASP A 307 -19.93 -5.39 19.48
N ALA A 308 -18.97 -4.62 20.01
CA ALA A 308 -19.27 -3.36 20.69
C ALA A 308 -19.92 -2.35 19.73
N ALA A 309 -19.46 -2.30 18.47
CA ALA A 309 -20.09 -1.46 17.46
C ALA A 309 -21.55 -1.86 17.20
N ARG A 310 -21.84 -3.18 17.18
CA ARG A 310 -23.21 -3.70 17.04
C ARG A 310 -24.09 -3.33 18.23
N ALA A 311 -23.57 -3.42 19.45
CA ALA A 311 -24.27 -3.00 20.67
C ALA A 311 -24.60 -1.50 20.66
N ALA A 312 -23.73 -0.67 20.08
CA ALA A 312 -23.96 0.77 19.88
C ALA A 312 -24.84 1.11 18.65
N GLY A 313 -25.54 0.12 18.06
CA GLY A 313 -26.47 0.31 16.96
C GLY A 313 -25.83 0.49 15.57
N MET A 314 -24.52 0.30 15.44
CA MET A 314 -23.85 0.30 14.13
C MET A 314 -23.98 -1.06 13.46
N SER A 315 -23.97 -1.10 12.13
CA SER A 315 -24.00 -2.36 11.37
C SER A 315 -22.61 -2.71 10.82
N PRO A 316 -21.89 -3.71 11.38
CA PRO A 316 -20.61 -4.15 10.84
C PRO A 316 -20.72 -4.57 9.37
N SER A 317 -21.76 -5.32 8.98
CA SER A 317 -21.94 -5.80 7.60
C SER A 317 -22.02 -4.68 6.56
N ARG A 318 -22.82 -3.63 6.80
CA ARG A 318 -22.90 -2.49 5.86
C ARG A 318 -21.59 -1.70 5.86
N THR A 319 -20.92 -1.63 7.00
CA THR A 319 -19.62 -0.96 7.14
C THR A 319 -18.57 -1.68 6.29
N THR A 320 -18.49 -3.01 6.37
CA THR A 320 -17.58 -3.83 5.57
C THR A 320 -17.78 -3.61 4.08
N ILE A 321 -19.04 -3.65 3.60
CA ILE A 321 -19.34 -3.42 2.18
C ILE A 321 -18.89 -2.02 1.76
N LEU A 322 -19.25 -1.00 2.53
CA LEU A 322 -18.92 0.38 2.21
C LEU A 322 -17.41 0.63 2.21
N VAL A 323 -16.68 0.10 3.20
CA VAL A 323 -15.23 0.21 3.28
C VAL A 323 -14.57 -0.42 2.05
N MET A 324 -14.96 -1.64 1.69
CA MET A 324 -14.38 -2.33 0.53
C MET A 324 -14.76 -1.67 -0.80
N THR A 325 -15.97 -1.11 -0.89
CA THR A 325 -16.42 -0.32 -2.05
C THR A 325 -15.57 0.95 -2.21
N LEU A 326 -15.38 1.72 -1.12
CA LEU A 326 -14.57 2.94 -1.17
C LEU A 326 -13.08 2.64 -1.41
N ALA A 327 -12.55 1.59 -0.77
CA ALA A 327 -11.19 1.13 -1.01
C ALA A 327 -11.01 0.72 -2.47
N GLY A 328 -11.94 -0.05 -3.03
CA GLY A 328 -11.95 -0.41 -4.43
C GLY A 328 -12.00 0.80 -5.36
N GLY A 329 -12.84 1.79 -5.06
CA GLY A 329 -12.92 3.00 -5.88
C GLY A 329 -11.63 3.82 -5.86
N ILE A 330 -10.98 3.93 -4.71
CA ILE A 330 -9.68 4.62 -4.60
C ILE A 330 -8.59 3.86 -5.36
N ALA A 331 -8.57 2.52 -5.30
CA ALA A 331 -7.66 1.72 -6.11
C ALA A 331 -7.97 1.87 -7.61
N GLY A 332 -9.25 1.96 -7.99
CA GLY A 332 -9.68 2.22 -9.35
C GLY A 332 -9.20 3.57 -9.90
N LEU A 333 -9.16 4.61 -9.06
CA LEU A 333 -8.54 5.90 -9.41
C LEU A 333 -7.05 5.78 -9.71
N ALA A 334 -6.33 4.86 -9.05
CA ALA A 334 -4.93 4.60 -9.37
C ALA A 334 -4.77 4.05 -10.79
N GLY A 335 -5.70 3.19 -11.22
CA GLY A 335 -5.74 2.64 -12.58
C GLY A 335 -6.06 3.71 -13.62
N SER A 336 -7.06 4.56 -13.35
CA SER A 336 -7.34 5.74 -14.18
C SER A 336 -6.15 6.70 -14.24
N ASN A 337 -5.44 6.88 -13.13
CA ASN A 337 -4.28 7.75 -13.09
C ASN A 337 -3.20 7.23 -14.04
N GLN A 338 -2.84 5.93 -13.96
CA GLN A 338 -1.86 5.35 -14.88
C GLN A 338 -2.29 5.48 -16.34
N LEU A 339 -3.56 5.24 -16.65
CA LEU A 339 -4.10 5.40 -18.00
C LEU A 339 -3.93 6.83 -18.53
N LEU A 340 -4.25 7.84 -17.71
CA LEU A 340 -4.18 9.26 -18.08
C LEU A 340 -2.75 9.85 -18.02
N SER A 341 -1.80 9.10 -17.46
CA SER A 341 -0.37 9.45 -17.39
C SER A 341 0.39 9.10 -18.67
N VAL A 342 -0.14 8.23 -19.54
CA VAL A 342 0.50 7.84 -20.79
C VAL A 342 0.11 8.83 -21.89
N THR A 343 1.11 9.45 -22.50
CA THR A 343 1.00 10.28 -23.73
C THR A 343 1.86 9.67 -24.82
#